data_AF-M6CPP9-F1
#
_entry.id   AF-M6CPP9-F1
#
_cell.length_a   1.000
_cell.length_b   1.000
_cell.length_c   1.000
_cell.angle_alpha   90.00
_cell.angle_beta   90.00
_cell.angle_gamma   90.00
#
_symmetry.space_group_name_H-M   'P 1'
#
loop_
_entity.id
_entity.type
_entity.pdbx_description
1 polymer ?
#
loop_
_entity_poly.entity_id
_entity_poly.type
_entity_poly.pdbx_seq_one_letter_code
_entity_poly.pdbx_strand_id
1 'polypeptide(L)'
;MQTALYISVLIISSCGLVYELLAGTIASYLLGETVTQFSLIIGTYLFSMGVGSWLSKYVEKDLIPKFLEIELAIGLVGGFSSAVLYLSFGQIRFFQIPLFLLVILIGILVGLEIPVLLRILKKELQFKELVSRVLSLDYVGALLASILFPIFFAPKLGLIRTGFLFGILNAGVALWGTWALPLKHSKMILLRAQSVVVLTFLILGFSFSDLITYYSEESLYTDEIILSKQSQFQRIIVTRWKNEIRLFLNGHLQFSSRDEYRYHETLVHPALLAHPAPQRVLVLGGGDGLAVREILKHKNVESVTLVDLDPVVTNLFTDHGVLKELNDESLKNPKVKVINTDAFVWLEESDQIFDVVIIDFPDPSNFSLGKLYTTAFFHVLKRRMNESSVLEIQSTSPLFARSSFWCIERTIASLGFHTLPLHVYVPSFGEWGFVLAGQKPIRFKKEFPDHLRFLNPQELESIQVFPQDMSRIPVEVNRLDNQALVRYYDREWNRILD
;
A
#
# COMPACT_ATOMS: atom_id res chain seq x y z
N MET A 1 -16.02 -40.28 5.13
CA MET A 1 -16.66 -39.40 4.13
C MET A 1 -16.96 -38.02 4.72
N GLN A 2 -17.78 -37.91 5.78
CA GLN A 2 -18.17 -36.62 6.38
C GLN A 2 -17.00 -35.76 6.84
N THR A 3 -16.08 -36.30 7.65
CA THR A 3 -14.90 -35.55 8.13
C THR A 3 -14.05 -35.02 6.98
N ALA A 4 -13.95 -35.78 5.88
CA ALA A 4 -13.20 -35.35 4.70
C ALA A 4 -13.87 -34.17 3.99
N LEU A 5 -15.19 -34.21 3.83
CA LEU A 5 -15.95 -33.10 3.27
C LEU A 5 -15.90 -31.86 4.17
N TYR A 6 -15.95 -32.01 5.50
CA TYR A 6 -15.82 -30.88 6.43
C TYR A 6 -14.44 -30.22 6.42
N ILE A 7 -13.36 -31.01 6.35
CA ILE A 7 -12.00 -30.47 6.16
C ILE A 7 -11.90 -29.76 4.82
N SER A 8 -12.54 -30.31 3.78
CA SER A 8 -12.61 -29.66 2.46
C SER A 8 -13.29 -28.29 2.58
N VAL A 9 -14.46 -28.19 3.24
CA VAL A 9 -15.15 -26.89 3.44
C VAL A 9 -14.23 -25.84 4.05
N LEU A 10 -13.50 -26.19 5.10
CA LEU A 10 -12.60 -25.26 5.78
C LEU A 10 -11.50 -24.73 4.85
N ILE A 11 -10.90 -25.62 4.05
CA ILE A 11 -9.85 -25.26 3.10
C ILE A 11 -10.43 -24.38 1.99
N ILE A 12 -11.59 -24.76 1.44
CA ILE A 12 -12.14 -24.09 0.27
C ILE A 12 -12.69 -22.72 0.62
N SER A 13 -13.36 -22.57 1.77
CA SER A 13 -13.81 -21.25 2.26
C SER A 13 -12.65 -20.30 2.49
N SER A 14 -11.53 -20.83 3.00
CA SER A 14 -10.28 -20.07 3.12
C SER A 14 -9.77 -19.62 1.73
N CYS A 15 -9.83 -20.49 0.72
CA CYS A 15 -9.39 -20.17 -0.64
C CYS A 15 -10.26 -19.09 -1.30
N GLY A 16 -11.59 -19.21 -1.20
CA GLY A 16 -12.52 -18.22 -1.76
C GLY A 16 -12.23 -16.81 -1.25
N LEU A 17 -12.08 -16.65 0.06
CA LEU A 17 -11.77 -15.34 0.65
C LEU A 17 -10.36 -14.87 0.27
N VAL A 18 -9.35 -15.75 0.22
CA VAL A 18 -7.99 -15.32 -0.16
C VAL A 18 -7.95 -14.80 -1.59
N TYR A 19 -8.66 -15.39 -2.54
CA TYR A 19 -8.68 -14.87 -3.92
C TYR A 19 -9.34 -13.49 -4.01
N GLU A 20 -10.40 -13.26 -3.24
CA GLU A 20 -11.03 -11.94 -3.12
C GLU A 20 -10.06 -10.91 -2.54
N LEU A 21 -9.37 -11.25 -1.44
CA LEU A 21 -8.37 -10.39 -0.82
C LEU A 21 -7.17 -10.12 -1.74
N LEU A 22 -6.71 -11.12 -2.50
CA LEU A 22 -5.65 -10.96 -3.50
C LEU A 22 -6.04 -9.97 -4.59
N ALA A 23 -7.23 -10.12 -5.16
CA ALA A 23 -7.74 -9.18 -6.16
C ALA A 23 -7.84 -7.77 -5.58
N GLY A 24 -8.35 -7.63 -4.35
CA GLY A 24 -8.44 -6.35 -3.63
C GLY A 24 -7.09 -5.68 -3.39
N THR A 25 -6.12 -6.44 -2.90
CA THR A 25 -4.76 -5.94 -2.64
C THR A 25 -4.05 -5.56 -3.94
N ILE A 26 -4.14 -6.38 -4.99
CA ILE A 26 -3.52 -6.06 -6.29
C ILE A 26 -4.19 -4.83 -6.91
N ALA A 27 -5.52 -4.74 -6.88
CA ALA A 27 -6.23 -3.57 -7.39
C ALA A 27 -5.86 -2.32 -6.60
N SER A 28 -5.78 -2.37 -5.27
CA SER A 28 -5.34 -1.23 -4.46
C SER A 28 -3.87 -0.87 -4.71
N TYR A 29 -3.01 -1.86 -4.94
CA TYR A 29 -1.60 -1.64 -5.24
C TYR A 29 -1.39 -0.94 -6.58
N LEU A 30 -2.20 -1.29 -7.59
CA LEU A 30 -2.05 -0.80 -8.97
C LEU A 30 -2.90 0.44 -9.28
N LEU A 31 -4.07 0.57 -8.65
CA LEU A 31 -5.02 1.67 -8.89
C LEU A 31 -5.06 2.67 -7.72
N GLY A 32 -4.34 2.43 -6.63
CA GLY A 32 -4.21 3.33 -5.48
C GLY A 32 -5.41 3.35 -4.51
N GLU A 33 -6.63 3.54 -5.01
CA GLU A 33 -7.83 3.80 -4.20
C GLU A 33 -8.33 2.58 -3.40
N THR A 34 -7.76 2.31 -2.22
CA THR A 34 -8.05 1.11 -1.44
C THR A 34 -9.55 0.89 -1.19
N VAL A 35 -10.28 1.89 -0.67
CA VAL A 35 -11.70 1.71 -0.30
C VAL A 35 -12.59 1.46 -1.52
N THR A 36 -12.37 2.21 -2.60
CA THR A 36 -13.13 2.03 -3.85
C THR A 36 -12.88 0.64 -4.42
N GLN A 37 -11.62 0.22 -4.52
CA GLN A 37 -11.27 -1.09 -5.10
C GLN A 37 -11.83 -2.25 -4.28
N PHE A 38 -11.64 -2.25 -2.96
CA PHE A 38 -12.21 -3.30 -2.10
C PHE A 38 -13.75 -3.31 -2.16
N SER A 39 -14.42 -2.14 -2.17
CA SER A 39 -15.88 -2.07 -2.24
C SER A 39 -16.43 -2.63 -3.57
N LEU A 40 -15.80 -2.28 -4.69
CA LEU A 40 -16.20 -2.78 -6.01
C LEU A 40 -15.94 -4.27 -6.16
N ILE A 41 -14.81 -4.76 -5.64
CA ILE A 41 -14.45 -6.19 -5.69
C ILE A 41 -15.38 -6.99 -4.80
N ILE A 42 -15.59 -6.61 -3.54
CA ILE A 42 -16.54 -7.28 -2.63
C ILE A 42 -17.94 -7.29 -3.24
N GLY A 43 -18.43 -6.13 -3.72
CA GLY A 43 -19.76 -6.05 -4.33
C GLY A 43 -19.92 -6.96 -5.56
N THR A 44 -18.93 -6.96 -6.46
CA THR A 44 -18.93 -7.80 -7.66
C THR A 44 -18.80 -9.27 -7.31
N TYR A 45 -17.95 -9.61 -6.34
CA TYR A 45 -17.69 -10.96 -5.87
C TYR A 45 -18.94 -11.57 -5.21
N LEU A 46 -19.59 -10.84 -4.29
CA LEU A 46 -20.85 -11.25 -3.66
C LEU A 46 -21.97 -11.45 -4.69
N PHE A 47 -22.12 -10.53 -5.65
CA PHE A 47 -23.09 -10.67 -6.73
C PHE A 47 -22.82 -11.93 -7.56
N SER A 48 -21.56 -12.15 -7.92
CA SER A 48 -21.12 -13.30 -8.71
C SER A 48 -21.30 -14.63 -7.97
N MET A 49 -21.07 -14.65 -6.65
CA MET A 49 -21.42 -15.79 -5.80
C MET A 49 -22.92 -16.07 -5.79
N GLY A 50 -23.75 -15.04 -5.76
CA GLY A 50 -25.21 -15.18 -5.91
C GLY A 50 -25.59 -15.81 -7.25
N VAL A 51 -24.96 -15.37 -8.35
CA VAL A 51 -25.15 -15.96 -9.70
C VAL A 51 -24.70 -17.43 -9.72
N GLY A 52 -23.52 -17.74 -9.15
CA GLY A 52 -23.03 -19.11 -9.03
C GLY A 52 -23.99 -20.01 -8.25
N SER A 53 -24.48 -19.54 -7.11
CA SER A 53 -25.46 -20.27 -6.30
C SER A 53 -26.76 -20.53 -7.05
N TRP A 54 -27.24 -19.56 -7.84
CA TRP A 54 -28.40 -19.75 -8.72
C TRP A 54 -28.13 -20.75 -9.85
N LEU A 55 -26.95 -20.70 -10.48
CA LEU A 55 -26.54 -21.63 -11.53
C LEU A 55 -26.41 -23.07 -11.02
N SER A 56 -26.16 -23.25 -9.72
CA SER A 56 -26.04 -24.58 -9.11
C SER A 56 -27.26 -25.46 -9.34
N LYS A 57 -28.46 -24.87 -9.53
CA LYS A 57 -29.71 -25.60 -9.79
C LYS A 57 -29.65 -26.46 -11.06
N TYR A 58 -28.84 -26.07 -12.04
CA TYR A 58 -28.67 -26.83 -13.29
C TYR A 58 -27.70 -28.02 -13.15
N VAL A 59 -26.97 -28.09 -12.03
CA VAL A 59 -26.09 -29.21 -11.71
C VAL A 59 -26.90 -30.27 -10.96
N GLU A 60 -27.59 -31.15 -11.69
CA GLU A 60 -28.50 -32.15 -11.10
C GLU A 60 -27.88 -33.54 -10.95
N LYS A 61 -26.92 -33.90 -11.82
CA LYS A 61 -26.32 -35.23 -11.92
C LYS A 61 -24.83 -35.21 -11.60
N ASP A 62 -24.31 -36.35 -11.16
CA ASP A 62 -22.87 -36.55 -10.88
C ASP A 62 -22.29 -35.46 -9.96
N LEU A 63 -23.01 -35.14 -8.88
CA LEU A 63 -22.68 -34.05 -7.96
C LEU A 63 -21.25 -34.15 -7.41
N ILE A 64 -20.79 -35.35 -7.04
CA ILE A 64 -19.45 -35.57 -6.51
C ILE A 64 -18.37 -35.27 -7.58
N PRO A 65 -18.39 -35.87 -8.79
CA PRO A 65 -17.49 -35.45 -9.86
C PRO A 65 -17.54 -33.95 -10.15
N LYS A 66 -18.74 -33.37 -10.20
CA LYS A 66 -18.91 -31.93 -10.50
C LYS A 66 -18.32 -31.03 -9.42
N PHE A 67 -18.46 -31.40 -8.15
CA PHE A 67 -17.80 -30.73 -7.05
C PHE A 67 -16.28 -30.72 -7.22
N LEU A 68 -15.67 -31.88 -7.50
CA LEU A 68 -14.23 -31.97 -7.71
C LEU A 68 -13.74 -31.22 -8.97
N GLU A 69 -14.56 -31.17 -10.03
CA GLU A 69 -14.30 -30.35 -11.23
C GLU A 69 -14.33 -28.85 -10.89
N ILE A 70 -15.28 -28.41 -10.05
CA ILE A 70 -15.36 -27.03 -9.56
C ILE A 70 -14.12 -26.70 -8.73
N GLU A 71 -13.69 -27.56 -7.82
CA GLU A 71 -12.47 -27.35 -7.03
C GLU A 71 -11.22 -27.19 -7.88
N LEU A 72 -11.07 -28.02 -8.92
CA LEU A 72 -9.97 -27.88 -9.88
C LEU A 72 -10.06 -26.56 -10.67
N ALA A 73 -11.26 -26.14 -11.04
CA ALA A 73 -11.47 -24.88 -11.75
C ALA A 73 -11.15 -23.67 -10.85
N ILE A 74 -11.61 -23.67 -9.60
CA ILE A 74 -11.27 -22.62 -8.62
C ILE A 74 -9.76 -22.61 -8.37
N GLY A 75 -9.15 -23.78 -8.15
CA GLY A 75 -7.72 -23.89 -7.92
C GLY A 75 -6.87 -23.39 -9.09
N LEU A 76 -7.29 -23.66 -10.33
CA LEU A 76 -6.60 -23.19 -11.53
C LEU A 76 -6.82 -21.69 -11.76
N VAL A 77 -8.07 -21.23 -11.82
CA VAL A 77 -8.40 -19.83 -12.10
C VAL A 77 -7.93 -18.92 -10.96
N GLY A 78 -8.27 -19.27 -9.72
CA GLY A 78 -7.83 -18.54 -8.54
C GLY A 78 -6.32 -18.60 -8.36
N GLY A 79 -5.70 -19.77 -8.56
CA GLY A 79 -4.26 -19.94 -8.42
C GLY A 79 -3.44 -19.07 -9.38
N PHE A 80 -3.87 -18.97 -10.64
CA PHE A 80 -3.23 -18.12 -11.64
C PHE A 80 -3.72 -16.66 -11.63
N SER A 81 -4.77 -16.32 -10.87
CA SER A 81 -5.37 -14.98 -10.89
C SER A 81 -4.36 -13.87 -10.58
N SER A 82 -3.61 -13.98 -9.49
CA SER A 82 -2.58 -13.00 -9.12
C SER A 82 -1.54 -12.84 -10.21
N ALA A 83 -1.08 -13.93 -10.83
CA ALA A 83 -0.07 -13.88 -11.89
C ALA A 83 -0.63 -13.20 -13.15
N VAL A 84 -1.86 -13.52 -13.54
CA VAL A 84 -2.53 -12.87 -14.69
C VAL A 84 -2.73 -11.38 -14.44
N LEU A 85 -3.16 -10.99 -13.23
CA LEU A 85 -3.34 -9.58 -12.87
C LEU A 85 -2.03 -8.81 -12.88
N TYR A 86 -0.95 -9.37 -12.33
CA TYR A 86 0.39 -8.77 -12.38
C TYR A 86 0.91 -8.64 -13.82
N LEU A 87 0.77 -9.68 -14.65
CA LEU A 87 1.21 -9.64 -16.05
C LEU A 87 0.38 -8.69 -16.91
N SER A 88 -0.91 -8.52 -16.58
CA SER A 88 -1.80 -7.58 -17.27
C SER A 88 -1.42 -6.11 -16.99
N PHE A 89 -0.54 -5.87 -16.02
CA PHE A 89 -0.19 -4.52 -15.60
C PHE A 89 0.61 -3.74 -16.63
N GLY A 90 1.45 -4.39 -17.45
CA GLY A 90 2.13 -3.73 -18.57
C GLY A 90 1.17 -3.06 -19.58
N GLN A 91 -0.14 -3.29 -19.44
CA GLN A 91 -1.21 -2.68 -20.21
C GLN A 91 -2.22 -1.97 -19.28
N ILE A 92 -1.75 -1.07 -18.42
CA ILE A 92 -2.53 -0.34 -17.38
C ILE A 92 -3.92 0.09 -17.86
N ARG A 93 -4.03 0.58 -19.10
CA ARG A 93 -5.30 1.06 -19.71
C ARG A 93 -6.42 0.00 -19.74
N PHE A 94 -6.09 -1.28 -19.68
CA PHE A 94 -7.06 -2.38 -19.71
C PHE A 94 -7.12 -3.19 -18.43
N PHE A 95 -6.39 -2.85 -17.36
CA PHE A 95 -6.27 -3.66 -16.14
C PHE A 95 -7.60 -3.99 -15.44
N GLN A 96 -8.58 -3.08 -15.47
CA GLN A 96 -9.89 -3.32 -14.86
C GLN A 96 -10.66 -4.47 -15.52
N ILE A 97 -10.47 -4.71 -16.82
CA ILE A 97 -11.16 -5.78 -17.56
C ILE A 97 -10.76 -7.17 -17.05
N PRO A 98 -9.48 -7.60 -17.06
CA PRO A 98 -9.09 -8.89 -16.49
C PRO A 98 -9.37 -8.98 -15.00
N LEU A 99 -9.30 -7.88 -14.24
CA LEU A 99 -9.68 -7.84 -12.82
C LEU A 99 -11.14 -8.27 -12.62
N PHE A 100 -12.10 -7.55 -13.20
CA PHE A 100 -13.51 -7.87 -13.00
C PHE A 100 -13.89 -9.20 -13.65
N LEU A 101 -13.29 -9.59 -14.77
CA LEU A 101 -13.52 -10.93 -15.35
C LEU A 101 -13.08 -12.05 -14.41
N LEU A 102 -11.90 -11.93 -13.79
CA LEU A 102 -11.41 -12.92 -12.83
C LEU A 102 -12.24 -12.95 -11.55
N VAL A 103 -12.59 -11.78 -10.99
CA VAL A 103 -13.46 -11.68 -9.81
C VAL A 103 -14.83 -12.31 -10.07
N ILE A 104 -15.43 -12.03 -11.23
CA ILE A 104 -16.72 -12.64 -11.62
C ILE A 104 -16.58 -14.16 -11.78
N LEU A 105 -15.54 -14.63 -12.48
CA LEU A 105 -15.33 -16.05 -12.72
C LEU A 105 -15.11 -16.83 -11.42
N ILE A 106 -14.22 -16.34 -10.55
CA ILE A 106 -13.94 -16.96 -9.25
C ILE A 106 -15.19 -16.91 -8.37
N GLY A 107 -15.88 -15.76 -8.31
CA GLY A 107 -17.11 -15.61 -7.52
C GLY A 107 -18.20 -16.58 -7.97
N ILE A 108 -18.41 -16.77 -9.27
CA ILE A 108 -19.37 -17.77 -9.79
C ILE A 108 -18.97 -19.19 -9.37
N LEU A 109 -17.69 -19.55 -9.49
CA LEU A 109 -17.21 -20.88 -9.14
C LEU A 109 -17.36 -21.18 -7.64
N VAL A 110 -16.99 -20.23 -6.77
CA VAL A 110 -17.18 -20.33 -5.31
C VAL A 110 -18.67 -20.36 -4.97
N GLY A 111 -19.50 -19.56 -5.63
CA GLY A 111 -20.96 -19.56 -5.44
C GLY A 111 -21.63 -20.88 -5.77
N LEU A 112 -21.08 -21.67 -6.70
CA LEU A 112 -21.58 -23.01 -7.06
C LEU A 112 -21.32 -24.05 -5.97
N GLU A 113 -20.27 -23.85 -5.17
CA GLU A 113 -19.69 -24.85 -4.28
C GLU A 113 -20.63 -25.26 -3.14
N ILE A 114 -21.01 -24.31 -2.28
CA ILE A 114 -21.81 -24.58 -1.08
C ILE A 114 -23.15 -25.28 -1.42
N PRO A 115 -23.94 -24.84 -2.43
CA PRO A 115 -25.17 -25.53 -2.80
C PRO A 115 -24.95 -26.94 -3.38
N VAL A 116 -23.87 -27.18 -4.13
CA VAL A 116 -23.52 -28.52 -4.61
C VAL A 116 -23.14 -29.42 -3.44
N LEU A 117 -22.29 -28.92 -2.54
CA LEU A 117 -21.86 -29.65 -1.35
C LEU A 117 -23.02 -30.01 -0.41
N LEU A 118 -23.92 -29.07 -0.13
CA LEU A 118 -25.11 -29.33 0.69
C LEU A 118 -25.99 -30.43 0.09
N ARG A 119 -26.12 -30.49 -1.24
CA ARG A 119 -26.86 -31.56 -1.93
C ARG A 119 -26.16 -32.92 -1.87
N ILE A 120 -24.82 -32.94 -1.85
CA ILE A 120 -24.03 -34.16 -1.62
C ILE A 120 -24.28 -34.69 -0.19
N LEU A 121 -24.26 -33.81 0.80
CA LEU A 121 -24.36 -34.16 2.22
C LEU A 121 -25.80 -34.36 2.73
N LYS A 122 -26.82 -33.96 1.96
CA LYS A 122 -28.25 -34.07 2.32
C LYS A 122 -28.70 -35.48 2.72
N LYS A 123 -27.95 -36.52 2.31
CA LYS A 123 -28.29 -37.93 2.58
C LYS A 123 -27.99 -38.38 4.01
N GLU A 124 -27.23 -37.62 4.80
CA GLU A 124 -26.67 -38.12 6.07
C GLU A 124 -27.07 -37.34 7.33
N LEU A 125 -27.68 -36.16 7.20
CA LEU A 125 -28.06 -35.30 8.32
C LEU A 125 -29.43 -34.65 8.11
N GLN A 126 -30.09 -34.27 9.20
CA GLN A 126 -31.24 -33.37 9.11
C GLN A 126 -30.81 -32.04 8.49
N PHE A 127 -31.60 -31.54 7.53
CA PHE A 127 -31.25 -30.38 6.71
C PHE A 127 -30.79 -29.15 7.52
N LYS A 128 -31.44 -28.89 8.67
CA LYS A 128 -31.09 -27.79 9.58
C LYS A 128 -29.67 -27.92 10.14
N GLU A 129 -29.30 -29.12 10.60
CA GLU A 129 -28.00 -29.38 11.21
C GLU A 129 -26.88 -29.34 10.18
N LEU A 130 -27.14 -29.85 8.98
CA LEU A 130 -26.20 -29.81 7.87
C LEU A 130 -25.84 -28.37 7.47
N VAL A 131 -26.86 -27.54 7.23
CA VAL A 131 -26.67 -26.14 6.84
C VAL A 131 -25.90 -25.39 7.92
N SER A 132 -26.26 -25.59 9.20
CA SER A 132 -25.56 -24.96 10.32
C SER A 132 -24.07 -25.34 10.34
N ARG A 133 -23.74 -26.64 10.24
CA ARG A 133 -22.34 -27.09 10.33
C ARG A 133 -21.48 -26.61 9.17
N VAL A 134 -22.01 -26.67 7.95
CA VAL A 134 -21.28 -26.21 6.75
C VAL A 134 -21.01 -24.71 6.82
N LEU A 135 -22.01 -23.89 7.14
CA LEU A 135 -21.83 -22.44 7.26
C LEU A 135 -20.90 -22.07 8.42
N SER A 136 -20.95 -22.79 9.55
CA SER A 136 -20.00 -22.55 10.64
C SER A 136 -18.55 -22.79 10.22
N LEU A 137 -18.27 -23.88 9.49
CA LEU A 137 -16.93 -24.16 8.99
C LEU A 137 -16.48 -23.15 7.93
N ASP A 138 -17.41 -22.72 7.08
CA ASP A 138 -17.18 -21.67 6.09
C ASP A 138 -16.68 -20.39 6.76
N TYR A 139 -17.43 -19.90 7.76
CA TYR A 139 -17.04 -18.71 8.53
C TYR A 139 -15.72 -18.87 9.29
N VAL A 140 -15.42 -20.06 9.82
CA VAL A 140 -14.14 -20.30 10.49
C VAL A 140 -12.97 -20.23 9.50
N GLY A 141 -13.11 -20.84 8.32
CA GLY A 141 -12.06 -20.80 7.29
C GLY A 141 -11.87 -19.38 6.74
N ALA A 142 -12.97 -18.66 6.48
CA ALA A 142 -12.93 -17.25 6.10
C ALA A 142 -12.22 -16.40 7.17
N LEU A 143 -12.52 -16.58 8.45
CA LEU A 143 -11.83 -15.86 9.54
C LEU A 143 -10.33 -16.14 9.54
N LEU A 144 -9.92 -17.42 9.48
CA LEU A 144 -8.52 -17.81 9.45
C LEU A 144 -7.79 -17.20 8.25
N ALA A 145 -8.39 -17.26 7.06
CA ALA A 145 -7.86 -16.61 5.86
C ALA A 145 -7.72 -15.10 6.03
N SER A 146 -8.75 -14.41 6.52
CA SER A 146 -8.76 -12.95 6.70
C SER A 146 -7.66 -12.44 7.65
N ILE A 147 -7.33 -13.21 8.69
CA ILE A 147 -6.30 -12.86 9.68
C ILE A 147 -4.91 -13.22 9.16
N LEU A 148 -4.73 -14.43 8.61
CA LEU A 148 -3.44 -14.91 8.14
C LEU A 148 -2.98 -14.20 6.86
N PHE A 149 -3.90 -13.69 6.06
CA PHE A 149 -3.58 -12.99 4.82
C PHE A 149 -2.67 -11.76 5.03
N PRO A 150 -3.07 -10.72 5.78
CA PRO A 150 -2.25 -9.53 5.98
C PRO A 150 -1.03 -9.78 6.89
N ILE A 151 -1.05 -10.79 7.76
CA ILE A 151 0.01 -11.03 8.76
C ILE A 151 1.10 -11.97 8.22
N PHE A 152 0.73 -12.96 7.41
CA PHE A 152 1.63 -14.03 6.98
C PHE A 152 1.71 -14.16 5.46
N PHE A 153 0.57 -14.35 4.77
CA PHE A 153 0.59 -14.69 3.35
C PHE A 153 1.11 -13.53 2.49
N ALA A 154 0.51 -12.35 2.58
CA ALA A 154 0.92 -11.20 1.76
C ALA A 154 2.35 -10.72 2.07
N PRO A 155 2.79 -10.55 3.34
CA PRO A 155 4.14 -10.04 3.62
C PRO A 155 5.26 -11.05 3.39
N LYS A 156 5.06 -12.34 3.72
CA LYS A 156 6.15 -13.34 3.70
C LYS A 156 6.21 -14.15 2.42
N LEU A 157 5.07 -14.49 1.84
CA LEU A 157 5.02 -15.27 0.60
C LEU A 157 4.90 -14.36 -0.63
N GLY A 158 4.23 -13.21 -0.50
CA GLY A 158 3.93 -12.32 -1.62
C GLY A 158 2.68 -12.74 -2.39
N LEU A 159 2.08 -11.79 -3.11
CA LEU A 159 0.72 -11.94 -3.67
C LEU A 159 0.60 -13.08 -4.72
N ILE A 160 1.62 -13.26 -5.58
CA ILE A 160 1.60 -14.31 -6.60
C ILE A 160 1.73 -15.71 -5.98
N ARG A 161 2.70 -15.91 -5.07
CA ARG A 161 2.89 -17.19 -4.38
C ARG A 161 1.69 -17.57 -3.52
N THR A 162 1.06 -16.60 -2.86
CA THR A 162 -0.18 -16.82 -2.11
C THR A 162 -1.27 -17.35 -3.04
N GLY A 163 -1.47 -16.75 -4.22
CA GLY A 163 -2.42 -17.27 -5.21
C GLY A 163 -2.15 -18.73 -5.54
N PHE A 164 -0.93 -19.05 -5.96
CA PHE A 164 -0.56 -20.44 -6.30
C PHE A 164 -0.69 -21.42 -5.13
N LEU A 165 -0.33 -21.02 -3.90
CA LEU A 165 -0.46 -21.87 -2.71
C LEU A 165 -1.92 -22.30 -2.49
N PHE A 166 -2.85 -21.35 -2.51
CA PHE A 166 -4.28 -21.65 -2.34
C PHE A 166 -4.84 -22.41 -3.55
N GLY A 167 -4.28 -22.19 -4.74
CA GLY A 167 -4.56 -23.01 -5.92
C GLY A 167 -4.18 -24.48 -5.69
N ILE A 168 -2.98 -24.72 -5.15
CA ILE A 168 -2.47 -26.05 -4.82
C ILE A 168 -3.35 -26.71 -3.74
N LEU A 169 -3.81 -25.95 -2.74
CA LEU A 169 -4.72 -26.46 -1.71
C LEU A 169 -6.05 -26.93 -2.31
N ASN A 170 -6.68 -26.14 -3.17
CA ASN A 170 -7.92 -26.54 -3.86
C ASN A 170 -7.72 -27.76 -4.76
N ALA A 171 -6.67 -27.76 -5.58
CA ALA A 171 -6.36 -28.91 -6.43
C ALA A 171 -6.00 -30.16 -5.60
N GLY A 172 -5.39 -29.98 -4.43
CA GLY A 172 -5.13 -31.00 -3.43
C GLY A 172 -6.39 -31.57 -2.81
N VAL A 173 -7.38 -30.72 -2.48
CA VAL A 173 -8.71 -31.14 -2.02
C VAL A 173 -9.42 -31.95 -3.11
N ALA A 174 -9.38 -31.49 -4.36
CA ALA A 174 -9.95 -32.23 -5.49
C ALA A 174 -9.32 -33.61 -5.66
N LEU A 175 -7.98 -33.68 -5.62
CA LEU A 175 -7.22 -34.92 -5.74
C LEU A 175 -7.54 -35.87 -4.58
N TRP A 176 -7.52 -35.35 -3.34
CA TRP A 176 -7.85 -36.10 -2.13
C TRP A 176 -9.28 -36.65 -2.17
N GLY A 177 -10.23 -35.84 -2.65
CA GLY A 177 -11.62 -36.21 -2.87
C GLY A 177 -11.78 -37.44 -3.77
N THR A 178 -10.86 -37.68 -4.70
CA THR A 178 -10.89 -38.89 -5.55
C THR A 178 -10.64 -40.21 -4.81
N TRP A 179 -10.06 -40.17 -3.61
CA TRP A 179 -9.95 -41.34 -2.73
C TRP A 179 -11.00 -41.33 -1.62
N ALA A 180 -11.42 -40.14 -1.17
CA ALA A 180 -12.33 -40.01 -0.03
C ALA A 180 -13.82 -40.17 -0.39
N LEU A 181 -14.20 -39.96 -1.66
CA LEU A 181 -15.59 -39.94 -2.11
C LEU A 181 -15.91 -41.08 -3.10
N PRO A 182 -17.15 -41.62 -3.08
CA PRO A 182 -17.53 -42.70 -3.98
C PRO A 182 -17.65 -42.22 -5.43
N LEU A 183 -16.74 -42.69 -6.29
CA LEU A 183 -16.66 -42.34 -7.71
C LEU A 183 -16.72 -43.59 -8.60
N LYS A 184 -17.29 -43.45 -9.80
CA LYS A 184 -17.16 -44.47 -10.86
C LYS A 184 -15.70 -44.54 -11.32
N HIS A 185 -15.22 -45.75 -11.60
CA HIS A 185 -13.80 -46.00 -11.93
C HIS A 185 -13.28 -45.12 -13.08
N SER A 186 -14.06 -44.97 -14.16
CA SER A 186 -13.69 -44.12 -15.31
C SER A 186 -13.55 -42.64 -14.95
N LYS A 187 -14.47 -42.10 -14.14
CA LYS A 187 -14.43 -40.70 -13.67
C LYS A 187 -13.30 -40.47 -12.67
N MET A 188 -13.01 -41.45 -11.81
CA MET A 188 -11.92 -41.40 -10.84
C MET A 188 -10.55 -41.24 -11.53
N ILE A 189 -10.27 -42.04 -12.57
CA ILE A 189 -9.00 -41.96 -13.30
C ILE A 189 -8.85 -40.60 -14.00
N LEU A 190 -9.91 -40.14 -14.67
CA LEU A 190 -9.91 -38.85 -15.35
C LEU A 190 -9.65 -37.69 -14.39
N LEU A 191 -10.36 -37.64 -13.26
CA LEU A 191 -10.19 -36.58 -12.27
C LEU A 191 -8.79 -36.59 -11.65
N ARG A 192 -8.22 -37.77 -11.37
CA ARG A 192 -6.83 -37.86 -10.88
C ARG A 192 -5.83 -37.33 -11.91
N ALA A 193 -6.00 -37.68 -13.18
CA ALA A 193 -5.15 -37.17 -14.24
C ALA A 193 -5.25 -35.65 -14.35
N GLN A 194 -6.47 -35.10 -14.33
CA GLN A 194 -6.71 -33.65 -14.34
C GLN A 194 -6.09 -32.97 -13.11
N SER A 195 -6.28 -33.52 -11.92
CA SER A 195 -5.69 -33.02 -10.68
C SER A 195 -4.17 -32.99 -10.73
N VAL A 196 -3.53 -34.06 -11.21
CA VAL A 196 -2.06 -34.12 -11.34
C VAL A 196 -1.57 -33.07 -12.33
N VAL A 197 -2.24 -32.90 -13.47
CA VAL A 197 -1.90 -31.87 -14.47
C VAL A 197 -2.04 -30.46 -13.86
N VAL A 198 -3.16 -30.15 -13.21
CA VAL A 198 -3.40 -28.84 -12.58
C VAL A 198 -2.38 -28.58 -11.46
N LEU A 199 -2.13 -29.54 -10.57
CA LEU A 199 -1.09 -29.44 -9.54
C LEU A 199 0.30 -29.20 -10.12
N THR A 200 0.64 -29.88 -11.22
CA THR A 200 1.93 -29.68 -11.89
C THR A 200 2.07 -28.23 -12.38
N PHE A 201 1.04 -27.69 -13.05
CA PHE A 201 1.06 -26.30 -13.49
C PHE A 201 1.13 -25.30 -12.33
N LEU A 202 0.38 -25.52 -11.26
CA LEU A 202 0.39 -24.64 -10.09
C LEU A 202 1.71 -24.68 -9.32
N ILE A 203 2.30 -25.86 -9.17
CA ILE A 203 3.61 -26.03 -8.52
C ILE A 203 4.71 -25.37 -9.36
N LEU A 204 4.69 -25.56 -10.68
CA LEU A 204 5.61 -24.86 -11.59
C LEU A 204 5.43 -23.35 -11.48
N GLY A 205 4.19 -22.86 -11.51
CA GLY A 205 3.88 -21.44 -11.30
C GLY A 205 4.41 -20.90 -9.96
N PHE A 206 4.24 -21.66 -8.87
CA PHE A 206 4.77 -21.32 -7.56
C PHE A 206 6.31 -21.24 -7.55
N SER A 207 6.99 -22.20 -8.19
CA SER A 207 8.45 -22.21 -8.27
C SER A 207 9.01 -21.06 -9.11
N PHE A 208 8.31 -20.67 -10.18
CA PHE A 208 8.70 -19.56 -11.07
C PHE A 208 8.07 -18.20 -10.68
N SER A 209 7.40 -18.10 -9.53
CA SER A 209 6.69 -16.88 -9.13
C SER A 209 7.58 -15.64 -9.04
N ASP A 210 8.83 -15.80 -8.61
CA ASP A 210 9.77 -14.69 -8.47
C ASP A 210 10.15 -14.13 -9.84
N LEU A 211 10.26 -15.01 -10.84
CA LEU A 211 10.52 -14.63 -12.22
C LEU A 211 9.32 -13.92 -12.84
N ILE A 212 8.10 -14.41 -12.58
CA ILE A 212 6.86 -13.75 -13.01
C ILE A 212 6.76 -12.35 -12.40
N THR A 213 7.04 -12.24 -11.10
CA THR A 213 7.04 -10.95 -10.39
C THR A 213 8.07 -10.01 -10.99
N TYR A 214 9.30 -10.49 -11.18
CA TYR A 214 10.39 -9.70 -11.74
C TYR A 214 10.09 -9.17 -13.15
N TYR A 215 9.67 -10.01 -14.09
CA TYR A 215 9.35 -9.57 -15.45
C TYR A 215 8.13 -8.65 -15.51
N SER A 216 7.13 -8.89 -14.65
CA SER A 216 5.98 -7.99 -14.55
C SER A 216 6.41 -6.61 -14.07
N GLU A 217 7.29 -6.56 -13.06
CA GLU A 217 7.82 -5.31 -12.51
C GLU A 217 8.76 -4.58 -13.46
N GLU A 218 9.66 -5.30 -14.14
CA GLU A 218 10.59 -4.72 -15.13
C GLU A 218 9.86 -4.00 -16.26
N SER A 219 8.65 -4.46 -16.64
CA SER A 219 7.83 -3.77 -17.64
C SER A 219 7.33 -2.38 -17.21
N LEU A 220 7.38 -2.07 -15.91
CA LEU A 220 6.89 -0.81 -15.33
C LEU A 220 7.97 0.24 -15.20
N TYR A 221 9.18 -0.22 -14.98
CA TYR A 221 10.31 0.63 -14.71
C TYR A 221 11.17 0.68 -15.96
N THR A 222 11.32 1.88 -16.52
CA THR A 222 12.22 2.10 -17.67
C THR A 222 13.68 1.81 -17.34
N ASP A 223 14.02 1.84 -16.06
CA ASP A 223 15.36 1.76 -15.51
C ASP A 223 15.58 0.38 -14.84
N GLU A 224 16.85 -0.07 -14.78
CA GLU A 224 17.20 -1.38 -14.21
C GLU A 224 16.81 -1.45 -12.72
N ILE A 225 16.05 -2.48 -12.33
CA ILE A 225 15.71 -2.72 -10.93
C ILE A 225 16.93 -3.31 -10.20
N ILE A 226 17.55 -2.50 -9.32
CA ILE A 226 18.72 -2.92 -8.53
C ILE A 226 18.33 -3.46 -7.14
N LEU A 227 17.11 -3.17 -6.68
CA LEU A 227 16.56 -3.70 -5.43
C LEU A 227 15.05 -3.83 -5.53
N SER A 228 14.53 -4.97 -5.09
CA SER A 228 13.08 -5.22 -4.99
C SER A 228 12.80 -5.97 -3.68
N LYS A 229 12.04 -5.36 -2.79
CA LYS A 229 11.68 -5.93 -1.47
C LYS A 229 10.20 -5.70 -1.16
N GLN A 230 9.60 -6.64 -0.44
CA GLN A 230 8.27 -6.49 0.15
C GLN A 230 8.42 -6.32 1.67
N SER A 231 7.86 -5.25 2.23
CA SER A 231 7.66 -5.10 3.67
C SER A 231 6.22 -5.42 4.05
N GLN A 232 5.91 -5.41 5.35
CA GLN A 232 4.52 -5.53 5.82
C GLN A 232 3.65 -4.31 5.45
N PHE A 233 4.28 -3.19 5.09
CA PHE A 233 3.60 -1.93 4.80
C PHE A 233 3.51 -1.64 3.31
N GLN A 234 4.54 -2.00 2.54
CA GLN A 234 4.68 -1.55 1.15
C GLN A 234 5.66 -2.38 0.32
N ARG A 235 5.52 -2.26 -1.00
CA ARG A 235 6.52 -2.73 -1.97
C ARG A 235 7.58 -1.64 -2.15
N ILE A 236 8.84 -2.02 -2.02
CA ILE A 236 10.01 -1.13 -2.11
C ILE A 236 10.81 -1.54 -3.34
N ILE A 237 10.92 -0.64 -4.31
CA ILE A 237 11.66 -0.85 -5.56
C ILE A 237 12.67 0.27 -5.71
N VAL A 238 13.93 -0.08 -5.99
CA VAL A 238 14.97 0.88 -6.35
C VAL A 238 15.45 0.58 -7.75
N THR A 239 15.41 1.59 -8.60
CA THR A 239 15.91 1.49 -9.98
C THR A 239 17.18 2.30 -10.16
N ARG A 240 17.96 1.95 -11.18
CA ARG A 240 19.16 2.67 -11.59
C ARG A 240 19.17 2.90 -13.09
N TRP A 241 19.45 4.14 -13.46
CA TRP A 241 19.83 4.50 -14.82
C TRP A 241 21.13 5.30 -14.81
N LYS A 242 22.21 4.67 -15.26
CA LYS A 242 23.57 5.22 -15.15
C LYS A 242 23.89 5.56 -13.68
N ASN A 243 24.04 6.84 -13.34
CA ASN A 243 24.31 7.33 -11.99
C ASN A 243 23.04 7.85 -11.27
N GLU A 244 21.88 7.79 -11.92
CA GLU A 244 20.60 8.17 -11.33
C GLU A 244 19.99 6.97 -10.61
N ILE A 245 19.56 7.17 -9.37
CA ILE A 245 18.91 6.19 -8.52
C ILE A 245 17.53 6.73 -8.17
N ARG A 246 16.51 5.89 -8.29
CA ARG A 246 15.13 6.25 -7.97
C ARG A 246 14.55 5.27 -6.99
N LEU A 247 13.84 5.78 -5.98
CA LEU A 247 13.08 4.98 -5.04
C LEU A 247 11.60 5.03 -5.41
N PHE A 248 10.97 3.87 -5.46
CA PHE A 248 9.53 3.72 -5.63
C PHE A 248 8.95 2.95 -4.44
N LEU A 249 7.89 3.51 -3.84
CA LEU A 249 7.09 2.87 -2.81
C LEU A 249 5.69 2.65 -3.35
N ASN A 250 5.24 1.39 -3.38
CA ASN A 250 3.98 1.00 -4.02
C ASN A 250 3.80 1.54 -5.44
N GLY A 251 4.88 1.60 -6.23
CA GLY A 251 4.86 2.14 -7.59
C GLY A 251 5.00 3.66 -7.70
N HIS A 252 4.80 4.41 -6.61
CA HIS A 252 4.95 5.87 -6.60
C HIS A 252 6.41 6.28 -6.40
N LEU A 253 6.91 7.16 -7.27
CA LEU A 253 8.26 7.72 -7.14
C LEU A 253 8.36 8.55 -5.84
N GLN A 254 9.36 8.26 -5.02
CA GLN A 254 9.63 8.97 -3.76
C GLN A 254 10.84 9.90 -3.82
N PHE A 255 11.81 9.62 -4.70
CA PHE A 255 12.83 10.59 -5.09
C PHE A 255 13.59 10.11 -6.34
N SER A 256 14.25 11.06 -7.02
CA SER A 256 15.38 10.78 -7.92
C SER A 256 16.66 11.41 -7.37
N SER A 257 17.75 10.65 -7.30
CA SER A 257 19.06 11.16 -6.83
C SER A 257 19.59 12.33 -7.66
N ARG A 258 19.06 12.53 -8.87
CA ARG A 258 19.42 13.62 -9.76
C ARG A 258 18.93 14.97 -9.24
N ASP A 259 17.77 15.02 -8.60
CA ASP A 259 17.09 16.27 -8.24
C ASP A 259 16.51 16.34 -6.82
N GLU A 260 16.63 15.27 -6.02
CA GLU A 260 16.16 15.21 -4.64
C GLU A 260 16.67 16.37 -3.77
N TYR A 261 17.86 16.91 -4.07
CA TYR A 261 18.42 18.06 -3.36
C TYR A 261 17.50 19.29 -3.41
N ARG A 262 16.74 19.48 -4.51
CA ARG A 262 15.76 20.60 -4.61
C ARG A 262 14.61 20.39 -3.63
N TYR A 263 14.15 19.14 -3.48
CA TYR A 263 13.11 18.77 -2.53
C TYR A 263 13.61 18.90 -1.09
N HIS A 264 14.70 18.22 -0.72
CA HIS A 264 15.17 18.16 0.66
C HIS A 264 15.75 19.49 1.17
N GLU A 265 16.45 20.27 0.33
CA GLU A 265 16.91 21.60 0.74
C GLU A 265 15.71 22.52 1.02
N THR A 266 14.64 22.41 0.23
CA THR A 266 13.41 23.20 0.42
C THR A 266 12.59 22.71 1.61
N LEU A 267 12.50 21.40 1.85
CA LEU A 267 11.78 20.82 2.98
C LEU A 267 12.42 21.16 4.33
N VAL A 268 13.75 21.30 4.38
CA VAL A 268 14.50 21.33 5.63
C VAL A 268 14.95 22.75 5.99
N HIS A 269 15.61 23.45 5.07
CA HIS A 269 16.32 24.67 5.44
C HIS A 269 15.43 25.86 5.81
N PRO A 270 14.28 26.13 5.14
CA PRO A 270 13.38 27.19 5.56
C PRO A 270 12.95 27.06 7.02
N ALA A 271 12.55 25.87 7.46
CA ALA A 271 12.27 25.57 8.87
C ALA A 271 13.45 25.87 9.81
N LEU A 272 14.64 25.34 9.54
CA LEU A 272 15.78 25.57 10.45
C LEU A 272 16.22 27.04 10.46
N LEU A 273 16.08 27.76 9.34
CA LEU A 273 16.36 29.20 9.23
C LEU A 273 15.30 30.06 9.92
N ALA A 274 14.05 29.58 10.02
CA ALA A 274 12.97 30.26 10.73
C ALA A 274 13.10 30.16 12.26
N HIS A 275 13.84 29.17 12.77
CA HIS A 275 14.05 28.99 14.21
C HIS A 275 15.27 29.80 14.73
N PRO A 276 15.16 30.49 15.89
CA PRO A 276 16.24 31.33 16.43
C PRO A 276 17.50 30.55 16.87
N ALA A 277 17.39 29.30 17.28
CA ALA A 277 18.54 28.42 17.60
C ALA A 277 18.08 26.95 17.64
N PRO A 278 17.93 26.27 16.48
CA PRO A 278 17.38 24.91 16.46
C PRO A 278 18.39 23.92 17.03
N GLN A 279 18.02 23.19 18.09
CA GLN A 279 18.86 22.16 18.72
C GLN A 279 18.26 20.76 18.59
N ARG A 280 16.96 20.62 18.85
CA ARG A 280 16.24 19.34 18.80
C ARG A 280 15.29 19.30 17.62
N VAL A 281 15.56 18.42 16.66
CA VAL A 281 14.77 18.27 15.44
C VAL A 281 14.02 16.94 15.46
N LEU A 282 12.73 16.98 15.13
CA LEU A 282 11.91 15.80 14.90
C LEU A 282 11.67 15.64 13.40
N VAL A 283 11.87 14.44 12.87
CA VAL A 283 11.50 14.06 11.50
C VAL A 283 10.45 12.97 11.57
N LEU A 284 9.30 13.18 10.94
CA LEU A 284 8.21 12.21 10.85
C LEU A 284 8.10 11.74 9.39
N GLY A 285 8.25 10.44 9.16
CA GLY A 285 8.51 9.91 7.81
C GLY A 285 9.99 10.04 7.44
N GLY A 286 10.31 10.20 6.15
CA GLY A 286 11.68 10.42 5.69
C GLY A 286 12.69 9.32 6.03
N GLY A 287 12.24 8.05 6.07
CA GLY A 287 13.06 6.89 6.42
C GLY A 287 14.29 6.66 5.52
N ASP A 288 14.37 7.35 4.38
CA ASP A 288 15.55 7.39 3.51
C ASP A 288 16.72 8.21 4.08
N GLY A 289 16.46 9.12 5.01
CA GLY A 289 17.49 9.92 5.69
C GLY A 289 18.06 11.08 4.86
N LEU A 290 17.51 11.40 3.68
CA LEU A 290 17.94 12.55 2.87
C LEU A 290 17.58 13.87 3.55
N ALA A 291 16.40 13.98 4.16
CA ALA A 291 16.06 15.12 5.01
C ALA A 291 17.03 15.24 6.22
N VAL A 292 17.39 14.12 6.84
CA VAL A 292 18.34 14.08 7.97
C VAL A 292 19.73 14.57 7.55
N ARG A 293 20.19 14.19 6.35
CA ARG A 293 21.45 14.69 5.76
C ARG A 293 21.47 16.22 5.73
N GLU A 294 20.38 16.84 5.29
CA GLU A 294 20.25 18.30 5.22
C GLU A 294 20.18 18.96 6.61
N ILE A 295 19.50 18.32 7.57
CA ILE A 295 19.42 18.80 8.96
C ILE A 295 20.82 18.84 9.59
N LEU A 296 21.64 17.81 9.35
CA LEU A 296 22.98 17.70 9.94
C LEU A 296 23.98 18.76 9.45
N LYS A 297 23.69 19.49 8.37
CA LYS A 297 24.48 20.65 7.92
C LYS A 297 24.38 21.84 8.89
N HIS A 298 23.36 21.88 9.74
CA HIS A 298 23.17 22.95 10.73
C HIS A 298 23.94 22.67 12.02
N LYS A 299 24.98 23.47 12.28
CA LYS A 299 25.92 23.26 13.40
C LYS A 299 25.26 23.29 14.79
N ASN A 300 24.16 24.03 14.95
CA ASN A 300 23.44 24.16 16.22
C ASN A 300 22.59 22.92 16.56
N VAL A 301 22.36 22.02 15.60
CA VAL A 301 21.57 20.81 15.85
C VAL A 301 22.36 19.86 16.73
N GLU A 302 21.75 19.49 17.86
CA GLU A 302 22.33 18.60 18.87
C GLU A 302 21.74 17.19 18.77
N SER A 303 20.45 17.08 18.43
CA SER A 303 19.79 15.79 18.24
C SER A 303 18.72 15.82 17.17
N VAL A 304 18.58 14.69 16.46
CA VAL A 304 17.55 14.43 15.47
C VAL A 304 16.84 13.13 15.84
N THR A 305 15.52 13.19 16.03
CA THR A 305 14.70 11.99 16.20
C THR A 305 13.97 11.74 14.90
N LEU A 306 14.24 10.60 14.26
CA LEU A 306 13.58 10.14 13.04
C LEU A 306 12.55 9.07 13.41
N VAL A 307 11.28 9.32 13.12
CA VAL A 307 10.19 8.37 13.36
C VAL A 307 9.60 7.95 12.02
N ASP A 308 9.86 6.71 11.63
CA ASP A 308 9.38 6.13 10.37
C ASP A 308 8.63 4.82 10.64
N LEU A 309 7.59 4.54 9.86
CA LEU A 309 6.77 3.34 10.07
C LEU A 309 7.50 2.06 9.68
N ASP A 310 8.32 2.09 8.62
CA ASP A 310 8.82 0.89 7.96
C ASP A 310 10.31 0.62 8.29
N PRO A 311 10.61 -0.36 9.16
CA PRO A 311 11.99 -0.71 9.47
C PRO A 311 12.77 -1.27 8.26
N VAL A 312 12.08 -1.76 7.23
CA VAL A 312 12.77 -2.22 6.02
C VAL A 312 13.38 -1.02 5.29
N VAL A 313 12.69 0.12 5.21
CA VAL A 313 13.21 1.34 4.57
C VAL A 313 14.40 1.87 5.35
N THR A 314 14.27 2.08 6.66
CA THR A 314 15.37 2.64 7.46
C THR A 314 16.61 1.74 7.46
N ASN A 315 16.44 0.42 7.54
CA ASN A 315 17.57 -0.52 7.47
C ASN A 315 18.25 -0.51 6.09
N LEU A 316 17.48 -0.41 5.00
CA LEU A 316 18.04 -0.29 3.65
C LEU A 316 18.90 0.96 3.51
N PHE A 317 18.42 2.12 3.97
CA PHE A 317 19.17 3.38 3.90
C PHE A 317 20.28 3.51 4.95
N THR A 318 20.32 2.61 5.92
CA THR A 318 21.41 2.53 6.91
C THR A 318 22.56 1.65 6.42
N ASP A 319 22.27 0.52 5.77
CA ASP A 319 23.26 -0.52 5.50
C ASP A 319 23.55 -0.81 4.02
N HIS A 320 22.63 -0.50 3.10
CA HIS A 320 22.81 -0.82 1.69
C HIS A 320 23.72 0.19 1.00
N GLY A 321 24.87 -0.26 0.46
CA GLY A 321 25.97 0.60 -0.02
C GLY A 321 25.55 1.84 -0.80
N VAL A 322 24.84 1.65 -1.91
CA VAL A 322 24.43 2.75 -2.80
C VAL A 322 23.43 3.70 -2.13
N LEU A 323 22.60 3.22 -1.20
CA LEU A 323 21.57 4.03 -0.54
C LEU A 323 22.13 4.84 0.63
N LYS A 324 23.06 4.25 1.40
CA LYS A 324 23.76 5.00 2.46
C LYS A 324 24.69 6.09 1.90
N GLU A 325 25.20 5.91 0.68
CA GLU A 325 25.99 6.95 0.00
C GLU A 325 25.11 8.14 -0.39
N LEU A 326 23.83 7.92 -0.74
CA LEU A 326 22.91 9.00 -1.09
C LEU A 326 22.58 9.90 0.11
N ASN A 327 22.43 9.32 1.30
CA ASN A 327 22.13 10.07 2.52
C ASN A 327 23.39 10.48 3.32
N ASP A 328 24.60 10.28 2.78
CA ASP A 328 25.88 10.58 3.43
C ASP A 328 26.01 9.93 4.82
N GLU A 329 25.54 8.69 4.94
CA GLU A 329 25.47 7.92 6.18
C GLU A 329 24.76 8.65 7.33
N SER A 330 23.82 9.56 7.02
CA SER A 330 23.14 10.42 7.99
C SER A 330 22.48 9.63 9.12
N LEU A 331 21.90 8.47 8.81
CA LEU A 331 21.22 7.61 9.79
C LEU A 331 22.17 6.96 10.82
N LYS A 332 23.48 6.93 10.53
CA LYS A 332 24.52 6.43 11.46
C LYS A 332 25.16 7.53 12.29
N ASN A 333 24.79 8.80 12.08
CA ASN A 333 25.33 9.91 12.83
C ASN A 333 24.95 9.79 14.32
N PRO A 334 25.87 10.03 15.28
CA PRO A 334 25.60 9.90 16.71
C PRO A 334 24.51 10.86 17.24
N LYS A 335 24.18 11.91 16.49
CA LYS A 335 23.08 12.83 16.82
C LYS A 335 21.70 12.27 16.44
N VAL A 336 21.64 11.20 15.64
CA VAL A 336 20.40 10.68 15.04
C VAL A 336 19.92 9.48 15.83
N LYS A 337 18.63 9.50 16.19
CA LYS A 337 17.91 8.38 16.79
C LYS A 337 16.77 7.96 15.87
N VAL A 338 16.88 6.78 15.28
CA VAL A 338 15.82 6.17 14.46
C VAL A 338 14.87 5.38 15.35
N ILE A 339 13.57 5.60 15.18
CA ILE A 339 12.49 4.92 15.91
C ILE A 339 11.50 4.39 14.87
N ASN A 340 11.37 3.06 14.78
CA ASN A 340 10.44 2.43 13.84
C ASN A 340 9.08 2.17 14.48
N THR A 341 8.11 3.06 14.25
CA THR A 341 6.75 2.98 14.80
C THR A 341 5.78 3.93 14.06
N ASP A 342 4.48 3.83 14.31
CA ASP A 342 3.49 4.80 13.80
C ASP A 342 3.71 6.18 14.44
N ALA A 343 3.89 7.20 13.59
CA ALA A 343 4.20 8.56 14.03
C ALA A 343 3.10 9.18 14.90
N PHE A 344 1.83 8.86 14.66
CA PHE A 344 0.71 9.36 15.45
C PHE A 344 0.78 8.73 16.85
N VAL A 345 0.91 7.40 16.95
CA VAL A 345 1.03 6.68 18.23
C VAL A 345 2.23 7.19 19.03
N TRP A 346 3.38 7.34 18.39
CA TRP A 346 4.58 7.82 19.05
C TRP A 346 4.46 9.25 19.58
N LEU A 347 3.79 10.15 18.83
CA LEU A 347 3.54 11.51 19.30
C LEU A 347 2.61 11.55 20.51
N GLU A 348 1.66 10.61 20.63
CA GLU A 348 0.79 10.50 21.81
C GLU A 348 1.58 10.05 23.05
N GLU A 349 2.51 9.11 22.89
CA GLU A 349 3.30 8.52 23.98
C GLU A 349 4.51 9.35 24.41
N SER A 350 5.14 10.09 23.50
CA SER A 350 6.39 10.83 23.75
C SER A 350 6.14 12.19 24.37
N ASP A 351 6.76 12.53 25.50
CA ASP A 351 6.68 13.88 26.09
C ASP A 351 7.80 14.84 25.68
N GLN A 352 8.56 14.48 24.64
CA GLN A 352 9.66 15.31 24.16
C GLN A 352 9.14 16.56 23.42
N ILE A 353 9.81 17.68 23.66
CA ILE A 353 9.57 18.96 22.97
C ILE A 353 10.65 19.18 21.94
N PHE A 354 10.27 19.60 20.74
CA PHE A 354 11.16 19.84 19.60
C PHE A 354 11.12 21.29 19.15
N ASP A 355 12.25 21.78 18.69
CA ASP A 355 12.42 23.15 18.19
C ASP A 355 11.98 23.24 16.73
N VAL A 356 12.27 22.19 15.95
CA VAL A 356 11.89 22.07 14.55
C VAL A 356 11.26 20.71 14.31
N VAL A 357 10.15 20.68 13.59
CA VAL A 357 9.50 19.45 13.14
C VAL A 357 9.50 19.43 11.61
N ILE A 358 10.08 18.41 11.00
CA ILE A 358 10.02 18.14 9.57
C ILE A 358 9.07 16.96 9.35
N ILE A 359 8.10 17.13 8.47
CA ILE A 359 7.10 16.10 8.16
C ILE A 359 7.24 15.73 6.69
N ASP A 360 7.72 14.52 6.46
CA ASP A 360 8.05 13.96 5.15
C ASP A 360 7.27 12.66 4.93
N PHE A 361 5.94 12.80 4.98
CA PHE A 361 5.02 11.68 4.73
C PHE A 361 4.74 11.55 3.22
N PRO A 362 4.44 10.32 2.75
CA PRO A 362 3.90 10.13 1.42
C PRO A 362 2.58 10.89 1.22
N ASP A 363 2.26 11.19 -0.04
CA ASP A 363 1.03 11.89 -0.39
C ASP A 363 -0.25 11.18 0.13
N PRO A 364 -1.29 11.94 0.51
CA PRO A 364 -2.49 11.46 1.21
C PRO A 364 -3.47 10.68 0.31
N SER A 365 -2.96 9.70 -0.43
CA SER A 365 -3.65 8.85 -1.42
C SER A 365 -4.65 7.85 -0.84
N ASN A 366 -4.71 7.72 0.49
CA ASN A 366 -5.66 6.85 1.16
C ASN A 366 -5.95 7.35 2.58
N PHE A 367 -6.99 6.82 3.22
CA PHE A 367 -7.40 7.22 4.57
C PHE A 367 -6.34 6.98 5.66
N SER A 368 -5.49 5.96 5.49
CA SER A 368 -4.40 5.67 6.45
C SER A 368 -3.31 6.74 6.42
N LEU A 369 -3.03 7.34 5.27
CA LEU A 369 -2.13 8.49 5.13
C LEU A 369 -2.88 9.80 5.46
N GLY A 370 -4.12 9.94 4.98
CA GLY A 370 -4.97 11.11 5.23
C GLY A 370 -5.15 11.45 6.71
N LYS A 371 -5.17 10.44 7.60
CA LYS A 371 -5.21 10.63 9.07
C LYS A 371 -4.05 11.50 9.59
N LEU A 372 -2.87 11.41 8.97
CA LEU A 372 -1.64 12.12 9.35
C LEU A 372 -1.66 13.60 8.95
N TYR A 373 -2.64 14.02 8.15
CA TYR A 373 -2.83 15.41 7.72
C TYR A 373 -4.07 16.05 8.35
N THR A 374 -4.59 15.49 9.43
CA THR A 374 -5.83 15.98 10.07
C THR A 374 -5.56 16.97 11.19
N THR A 375 -6.57 17.76 11.56
CA THR A 375 -6.51 18.61 12.75
C THR A 375 -6.17 17.82 14.02
N ALA A 376 -6.55 16.54 14.12
CA ALA A 376 -6.25 15.71 15.28
C ALA A 376 -4.75 15.42 15.40
N PHE A 377 -4.11 15.01 14.31
CA PHE A 377 -2.67 14.79 14.25
C PHE A 377 -1.89 16.06 14.62
N PHE A 378 -2.21 17.19 13.97
CA PHE A 378 -1.54 18.45 14.24
C PHE A 378 -1.81 18.99 15.66
N HIS A 379 -2.96 18.67 16.27
CA HIS A 379 -3.24 19.01 17.66
C HIS A 379 -2.34 18.24 18.63
N VAL A 380 -2.11 16.94 18.39
CA VAL A 380 -1.15 16.14 19.18
C VAL A 380 0.27 16.66 18.96
N LEU A 381 0.65 16.91 17.70
CA LEU A 381 1.97 17.47 17.37
C LEU A 381 2.23 18.81 18.08
N LYS A 382 1.23 19.70 18.14
CA LYS A 382 1.33 21.00 18.79
C LYS A 382 1.73 20.90 20.27
N ARG A 383 1.42 19.78 20.95
CA ARG A 383 1.85 19.52 22.35
C ARG A 383 3.33 19.19 22.48
N ARG A 384 4.00 18.86 21.37
CA ARG A 384 5.45 18.58 21.27
C ARG A 384 6.24 19.79 20.77
N MET A 385 5.58 20.95 20.70
CA MET A 385 6.14 22.21 20.21
C MET A 385 6.09 23.27 21.32
N ASN A 386 7.14 24.06 21.44
CA ASN A 386 7.20 25.27 22.26
C ASN A 386 6.80 26.52 21.45
N GLU A 387 6.78 27.69 22.07
CA GLU A 387 6.36 28.95 21.42
C GLU A 387 7.25 29.44 20.28
N SER A 388 8.50 28.97 20.21
CA SER A 388 9.44 29.31 19.13
C SER A 388 9.49 28.21 18.08
N SER A 389 8.87 27.06 18.33
CA SER A 389 8.92 25.93 17.43
C SER A 389 8.29 26.23 16.09
N VAL A 390 8.88 25.65 15.06
CA VAL A 390 8.42 25.69 13.68
C VAL A 390 8.24 24.27 13.17
N LEU A 391 7.28 24.08 12.27
CA LEU A 391 7.08 22.84 11.54
C LEU A 391 7.09 23.11 10.05
N GLU A 392 7.59 22.17 9.27
CA GLU A 392 7.53 22.21 7.81
C GLU A 392 7.08 20.84 7.30
N ILE A 393 6.14 20.85 6.35
CA ILE A 393 5.51 19.65 5.83
C ILE A 393 5.42 19.69 4.30
N GLN A 394 5.76 18.57 3.66
CA GLN A 394 5.49 18.37 2.25
C GLN A 394 3.98 18.35 1.99
N SER A 395 3.50 19.10 1.00
CA SER A 395 2.07 19.39 0.83
C SER A 395 1.55 19.12 -0.58
N THR A 396 2.12 18.12 -1.28
CA THR A 396 1.81 17.77 -2.67
C THR A 396 1.95 18.95 -3.65
N SER A 397 1.48 18.82 -4.89
CA SER A 397 1.64 19.83 -5.93
C SER A 397 0.59 20.96 -5.83
N PRO A 398 0.98 22.24 -5.72
CA PRO A 398 0.05 23.37 -5.78
C PRO A 398 -0.50 23.64 -7.20
N LEU A 399 0.11 23.05 -8.22
CA LEU A 399 -0.31 23.14 -9.61
C LEU A 399 -1.26 21.99 -9.99
N PHE A 400 -0.84 20.75 -9.70
CA PHE A 400 -1.57 19.54 -10.08
C PHE A 400 -2.64 19.14 -9.06
N ALA A 401 -2.38 19.35 -7.77
CA ALA A 401 -3.25 19.00 -6.64
C ALA A 401 -3.58 20.24 -5.79
N ARG A 402 -3.99 21.33 -6.45
CA ARG A 402 -4.16 22.67 -5.86
C ARG A 402 -5.07 22.67 -4.63
N SER A 403 -6.20 21.99 -4.68
CA SER A 403 -7.14 21.90 -3.55
C SER A 403 -6.53 21.10 -2.40
N SER A 404 -5.79 20.05 -2.70
CA SER A 404 -5.08 19.25 -1.70
C SER A 404 -4.01 20.08 -0.98
N PHE A 405 -3.16 20.79 -1.73
CA PHE A 405 -2.14 21.70 -1.18
C PHE A 405 -2.76 22.75 -0.24
N TRP A 406 -3.76 23.49 -0.72
CA TRP A 406 -4.41 24.53 0.08
C TRP A 406 -5.21 23.94 1.25
N CYS A 407 -5.71 22.71 1.15
CA CYS A 407 -6.39 22.02 2.25
C CYS A 407 -5.42 21.70 3.40
N ILE A 408 -4.19 21.27 3.10
CA ILE A 408 -3.15 21.04 4.11
C ILE A 408 -2.81 22.35 4.81
N GLU A 409 -2.53 23.42 4.05
CA GLU A 409 -2.25 24.75 4.62
C GLU A 409 -3.39 25.24 5.50
N ARG A 410 -4.63 25.15 5.02
CA ARG A 410 -5.82 25.60 5.75
C ARG A 410 -6.04 24.81 7.03
N THR A 411 -5.74 23.52 7.01
CA THR A 411 -5.85 22.63 8.16
C THR A 411 -4.87 23.04 9.26
N ILE A 412 -3.61 23.30 8.90
CA ILE A 412 -2.58 23.77 9.83
C ILE A 412 -2.95 25.15 10.38
N ALA A 413 -3.33 26.10 9.50
CA ALA A 413 -3.74 27.45 9.90
C ALA A 413 -4.95 27.44 10.85
N SER A 414 -5.87 26.48 10.70
CA SER A 414 -7.07 26.37 11.57
C SER A 414 -6.75 26.10 13.04
N LEU A 415 -5.53 25.63 13.35
CA LEU A 415 -5.04 25.39 14.70
C LEU A 415 -4.30 26.59 15.30
N GLY A 416 -4.36 27.75 14.63
CA GLY A 416 -3.75 29.00 15.06
C GLY A 416 -2.26 29.12 14.75
N PHE A 417 -1.73 28.31 13.83
CA PHE A 417 -0.38 28.50 13.31
C PHE A 417 -0.33 29.65 12.29
N HIS A 418 0.80 30.35 12.26
CA HIS A 418 1.15 31.27 11.18
C HIS A 418 1.80 30.47 10.05
N THR A 419 1.08 30.28 8.95
CA THR A 419 1.52 29.50 7.79
C THR A 419 2.20 30.38 6.75
N LEU A 420 3.23 29.83 6.11
CA LEU A 420 3.91 30.36 4.94
C LEU A 420 3.99 29.21 3.90
N PRO A 421 3.12 29.22 2.88
CA PRO A 421 3.20 28.25 1.79
C PRO A 421 4.45 28.50 0.94
N LEU A 422 5.11 27.43 0.49
CA LEU A 422 6.28 27.45 -0.37
C LEU A 422 6.06 26.48 -1.55
N HIS A 423 6.75 26.70 -2.66
CA HIS A 423 6.73 25.77 -3.79
C HIS A 423 8.04 25.76 -4.57
N VAL A 424 8.38 24.63 -5.20
CA VAL A 424 9.55 24.50 -6.05
C VAL A 424 9.29 23.47 -7.15
N TYR A 425 9.79 23.77 -8.35
CA TYR A 425 9.86 22.78 -9.42
C TYR A 425 10.96 21.75 -9.14
N VAL A 426 10.58 20.49 -8.98
CA VAL A 426 11.47 19.32 -8.86
C VAL A 426 11.30 18.50 -10.16
N PRO A 427 12.31 18.43 -11.05
CA PRO A 427 12.15 17.87 -12.39
C PRO A 427 11.50 16.48 -12.48
N SER A 428 11.76 15.60 -11.52
CA SER A 428 11.18 14.26 -11.45
C SER A 428 9.73 14.23 -10.96
N PHE A 429 9.28 15.26 -10.23
CA PHE A 429 7.95 15.34 -9.60
C PHE A 429 7.04 16.39 -10.25
N GLY A 430 7.61 17.35 -10.98
CA GLY A 430 6.94 18.57 -11.40
C GLY A 430 6.95 19.65 -10.32
N GLU A 431 5.92 20.48 -10.29
CA GLU A 431 5.79 21.52 -9.28
C GLU A 431 5.38 20.92 -7.94
N TRP A 432 6.15 21.16 -6.87
CA TRP A 432 5.92 20.59 -5.55
C TRP A 432 5.78 21.66 -4.48
N GLY A 433 4.93 21.41 -3.49
CA GLY A 433 4.56 22.38 -2.46
C GLY A 433 4.96 21.96 -1.06
N PHE A 434 5.22 22.96 -0.22
CA PHE A 434 5.50 22.81 1.21
C PHE A 434 4.71 23.83 2.01
N VAL A 435 4.44 23.54 3.27
CA VAL A 435 3.86 24.50 4.21
C VAL A 435 4.76 24.61 5.42
N LEU A 436 5.42 25.76 5.55
CA LEU A 436 6.10 26.15 6.77
C LEU A 436 5.10 26.78 7.73
N ALA A 437 5.15 26.44 9.00
CA ALA A 437 4.23 26.95 10.01
C ALA A 437 4.93 27.20 11.35
N GLY A 438 4.67 28.36 11.93
CA GLY A 438 5.21 28.76 13.24
C GLY A 438 4.11 29.14 14.23
N GLN A 439 4.40 29.05 15.53
CA GLN A 439 3.54 29.61 16.58
C GLN A 439 3.55 31.14 16.58
N LYS A 440 4.58 31.74 15.97
CA LYS A 440 4.77 33.19 15.79
C LYS A 440 4.96 33.48 14.30
N PRO A 441 4.79 34.75 13.86
CA PRO A 441 5.08 35.13 12.48
C PRO A 441 6.51 34.73 12.07
N ILE A 442 6.61 34.04 10.94
CA ILE A 442 7.85 33.44 10.45
C ILE A 442 8.84 34.54 10.04
N ARG A 443 10.10 34.38 10.46
CA ARG A 443 11.21 35.26 10.08
C ARG A 443 12.45 34.40 9.86
N PHE A 444 13.09 34.56 8.71
CA PHE A 444 14.29 33.80 8.38
C PHE A 444 15.56 34.51 8.85
N LYS A 445 16.50 33.71 9.33
CA LYS A 445 17.90 34.12 9.44
C LYS A 445 18.54 34.26 8.07
N LYS A 446 19.60 35.06 8.02
CA LYS A 446 20.38 35.31 6.80
C LYS A 446 21.58 34.37 6.63
N GLU A 447 21.90 33.57 7.65
CA GLU A 447 23.03 32.65 7.63
C GLU A 447 22.56 31.28 7.15
N PHE A 448 22.90 30.95 5.91
CA PHE A 448 22.62 29.66 5.30
C PHE A 448 23.79 28.69 5.55
N PRO A 449 23.54 27.38 5.63
CA PRO A 449 24.60 26.38 5.60
C PRO A 449 25.48 26.50 4.37
N ASP A 450 26.74 26.09 4.50
CA ASP A 450 27.67 26.02 3.38
C ASP A 450 27.25 24.92 2.39
N HIS A 451 27.62 25.08 1.11
CA HIS A 451 27.50 24.05 0.07
C HIS A 451 26.08 23.56 -0.27
N LEU A 452 25.08 24.44 -0.21
CA LEU A 452 23.76 24.16 -0.80
C LEU A 452 23.85 24.15 -2.33
N ARG A 453 23.12 23.23 -2.97
CA ARG A 453 23.11 23.05 -4.43
C ARG A 453 21.99 23.83 -5.10
N PHE A 454 20.91 24.13 -4.37
CA PHE A 454 19.75 24.85 -4.89
C PHE A 454 19.45 26.11 -4.08
N LEU A 455 19.19 25.95 -2.79
CA LEU A 455 18.62 27.02 -1.98
C LEU A 455 19.66 28.10 -1.67
N ASN A 456 19.27 29.36 -1.88
CA ASN A 456 20.02 30.56 -1.53
C ASN A 456 19.02 31.66 -1.12
N PRO A 457 19.47 32.83 -0.63
CA PRO A 457 18.56 33.88 -0.18
C PRO A 457 17.54 34.33 -1.24
N GLN A 458 17.94 34.45 -2.50
CA GLN A 458 17.04 34.85 -3.59
C GLN A 458 16.04 33.75 -3.93
N GLU A 459 16.47 32.48 -3.93
CA GLU A 459 15.55 31.36 -4.15
C GLU A 459 14.58 31.18 -2.98
N LEU A 460 15.00 31.44 -1.73
CA LEU A 460 14.08 31.41 -0.60
C LEU A 460 12.96 32.47 -0.76
N GLU A 461 13.26 33.62 -1.36
CA GLU A 461 12.24 34.63 -1.69
C GLU A 461 11.36 34.19 -2.87
N SER A 462 11.93 33.55 -3.89
CA SER A 462 11.22 33.12 -5.10
C SER A 462 10.15 32.06 -4.81
N ILE A 463 10.49 31.07 -3.98
CA ILE A 463 9.61 29.92 -3.66
C ILE A 463 8.38 30.30 -2.82
N GLN A 464 8.32 31.55 -2.33
CA GLN A 464 7.17 32.08 -1.60
C GLN A 464 6.11 32.71 -2.53
N VAL A 465 6.41 32.88 -3.83
CA VAL A 465 5.60 33.67 -4.75
C VAL A 465 4.77 32.78 -5.68
N PHE A 466 3.47 32.68 -5.39
CA PHE A 466 2.55 31.84 -6.16
C PHE A 466 1.96 32.60 -7.37
N PRO A 467 2.04 32.05 -8.58
CA PRO A 467 1.31 32.54 -9.74
C PRO A 467 -0.21 32.31 -9.61
N GLN A 468 -0.98 32.91 -10.52
CA GLN A 468 -2.44 32.97 -10.41
C GLN A 468 -3.12 31.58 -10.50
N ASP A 469 -2.56 30.69 -11.31
CA ASP A 469 -3.00 29.29 -11.47
C ASP A 469 -2.72 28.42 -10.24
N MET A 470 -1.76 28.79 -9.39
CA MET A 470 -1.48 28.15 -8.10
C MET A 470 -2.06 28.90 -6.89
N SER A 471 -2.73 30.04 -7.10
CA SER A 471 -3.21 30.93 -6.04
C SER A 471 -4.18 30.25 -5.06
N ARG A 472 -4.30 30.80 -3.85
CA ARG A 472 -5.17 30.26 -2.79
C ARG A 472 -6.63 30.15 -3.22
N ILE A 473 -7.25 29.02 -2.91
CA ILE A 473 -8.68 28.75 -3.17
C ILE A 473 -9.43 28.36 -1.89
N PRO A 474 -10.76 28.56 -1.84
CA PRO A 474 -11.58 28.07 -0.73
C PRO A 474 -11.57 26.55 -0.68
N VAL A 475 -11.22 25.99 0.49
CA VAL A 475 -11.12 24.55 0.75
C VAL A 475 -11.59 24.23 2.16
N GLU A 476 -12.02 22.99 2.37
CA GLU A 476 -12.39 22.47 3.69
C GLU A 476 -11.15 22.25 4.57
N VAL A 477 -11.36 22.26 5.89
CA VAL A 477 -10.37 21.80 6.86
C VAL A 477 -10.41 20.27 6.92
N ASN A 478 -9.27 19.61 6.85
CA ASN A 478 -9.15 18.16 6.94
C ASN A 478 -9.26 17.69 8.39
N ARG A 479 -10.29 16.91 8.68
CA ARG A 479 -10.61 16.33 9.99
C ARG A 479 -10.71 14.82 9.86
N LEU A 480 -10.63 14.10 10.98
CA LEU A 480 -10.69 12.63 10.98
C LEU A 480 -12.01 12.08 10.43
N ASP A 481 -13.11 12.80 10.64
CA ASP A 481 -14.47 12.41 10.23
C ASP A 481 -14.75 12.75 8.76
N ASN A 482 -14.30 13.90 8.27
CA ASN A 482 -14.58 14.32 6.90
C ASN A 482 -13.52 13.85 5.88
N GLN A 483 -12.25 13.68 6.26
CA GLN A 483 -11.14 13.27 5.38
C GLN A 483 -11.13 14.02 4.03
N ALA A 484 -11.37 15.34 4.07
CA ALA A 484 -11.53 16.17 2.88
C ALA A 484 -10.31 16.10 1.94
N LEU A 485 -9.12 15.95 2.50
CA LEU A 485 -7.87 15.89 1.75
C LEU A 485 -7.80 14.70 0.80
N VAL A 486 -8.16 13.50 1.26
CA VAL A 486 -8.16 12.29 0.41
C VAL A 486 -9.10 12.47 -0.79
N ARG A 487 -10.29 13.04 -0.56
CA ARG A 487 -11.25 13.32 -1.64
C ARG A 487 -10.76 14.34 -2.66
N TYR A 488 -10.03 15.37 -2.21
CA TYR A 488 -9.45 16.35 -3.12
C TYR A 488 -8.33 15.70 -3.94
N TYR A 489 -7.45 14.95 -3.28
CA TYR A 489 -6.34 14.26 -3.91
C TYR A 489 -6.83 13.32 -5.01
N ASP A 490 -7.78 12.43 -4.69
CA ASP A 490 -8.35 11.48 -5.65
C ASP A 490 -8.98 12.19 -6.85
N ARG A 491 -9.74 13.27 -6.62
CA ARG A 491 -10.38 14.05 -7.69
C ARG A 491 -9.35 14.71 -8.61
N GLU A 492 -8.27 15.23 -8.04
CA GLU A 492 -7.28 16.01 -8.79
C GLU A 492 -6.37 15.12 -9.62
N TRP A 493 -5.92 13.99 -9.07
CA TRP A 493 -5.08 13.06 -9.81
C TRP A 493 -5.84 12.27 -10.88
N ASN A 494 -7.12 11.95 -10.65
CA ASN A 494 -7.95 11.33 -11.69
C ASN A 494 -8.13 12.25 -12.92
N ARG A 495 -8.13 13.58 -12.75
CA ARG A 495 -8.22 14.54 -13.86
C ARG A 495 -6.96 14.66 -14.71
N ILE A 496 -5.80 14.28 -14.18
CA ILE A 496 -4.52 14.36 -14.90
C ILE A 496 -4.34 13.15 -15.81
N LEU A 497 -5.00 12.03 -15.47
CA LEU A 497 -4.98 10.80 -16.25
C LEU A 497 -6.00 10.77 -17.40
N ASP A 498 -6.98 11.69 -17.38
CA ASP A 498 -7.96 11.97 -18.46
C ASP A 498 -7.40 12.99 -19.47
#